data_AF-A0A345YGD9-F1
#
_entry.id   AF-A0A345YGD9-F1
#
_cell.length_a   1.000
_cell.length_b   1.000
_cell.length_c   1.000
_cell.angle_alpha   90.00
_cell.angle_beta   90.00
_cell.angle_gamma   90.00
#
_symmetry.space_group_name_H-M   'P 1'
#
loop_
_entity.id
_entity.type
_entity.pdbx_description
1 polymer ?
#
loop_
_entity_poly.entity_id
_entity_poly.type
_entity_poly.pdbx_seq_one_letter_code
_entity_poly.pdbx_strand_id
1 'polypeptide(L)'
;MDLEPVFQAVADTLRAIPRSELLIAALAAMALGWIGAVVARRSALGGILRIASSLALGLILLTVVLQLSRFDPRFDVAVPQIGLPEQMVEGGETRIPLSADGHFWVRAEVNGVPGNFMIDTGATLTAISAPLAERAGLEPRRGGIPIMLGTANGTVQAHVATVDSLTFGNVSASGTDAAIAESFGDFNVIGMNVLARLGSWRVEDNTLILVPAPRIRFRKIRRWIARREPLGLPSMDRAIALPAPRHLALCFRRVPWRCFSISTGPWSRSHPIPMPSSFPRIWAIG
;
A
#
# COMPACT_ATOMS: atom_id res chain seq x y z
N MET A 1 -44.68 -19.65 19.59
CA MET A 1 -43.42 -19.07 19.11
C MET A 1 -42.78 -20.15 18.26
N ASP A 2 -42.80 -19.98 16.96
CA ASP A 2 -42.31 -20.99 16.02
C ASP A 2 -40.77 -20.98 16.06
N LEU A 3 -40.19 -22.03 16.63
CA LEU A 3 -38.74 -22.17 16.85
C LEU A 3 -38.01 -22.72 15.62
N GLU A 4 -38.76 -23.11 14.60
CA GLU A 4 -38.27 -23.70 13.35
C GLU A 4 -37.29 -22.80 12.57
N PRO A 5 -37.54 -21.50 12.37
CA PRO A 5 -36.58 -20.63 11.66
C PRO A 5 -35.29 -20.42 12.45
N VAL A 6 -35.36 -20.41 13.78
CA VAL A 6 -34.17 -20.31 14.65
C VAL A 6 -33.34 -21.59 14.55
N PHE A 7 -34.00 -22.75 14.55
CA PHE A 7 -33.33 -24.03 14.47
C PHE A 7 -32.67 -24.26 13.10
N GLN A 8 -33.33 -23.83 12.01
CA GLN A 8 -32.78 -23.87 10.66
C GLN A 8 -31.57 -22.94 10.51
N ALA A 9 -31.66 -21.70 11.00
CA ALA A 9 -30.56 -20.73 10.96
C ALA A 9 -29.32 -21.21 11.75
N VAL A 10 -29.54 -21.83 12.91
CA VAL A 10 -28.47 -22.44 13.71
C VAL A 10 -27.88 -23.67 13.00
N ALA A 11 -28.72 -24.52 12.40
CA ALA A 11 -28.27 -25.70 11.67
C ALA A 11 -27.45 -25.35 10.42
N ASP A 12 -27.83 -24.31 9.68
CA ASP A 12 -27.12 -23.86 8.48
C ASP A 12 -25.80 -23.17 8.84
N THR A 13 -25.77 -22.41 9.94
CA THR A 13 -24.53 -21.86 10.50
C THR A 13 -23.57 -22.97 10.93
N LEU A 14 -24.08 -24.04 11.56
CA LEU A 14 -23.27 -25.19 11.97
C LEU A 14 -22.74 -26.03 10.80
N ARG A 15 -23.48 -26.10 9.68
CA ARG A 15 -23.04 -26.80 8.45
C ARG A 15 -22.03 -26.01 7.63
N ALA A 16 -22.06 -24.67 7.72
CA ALA A 16 -21.13 -23.78 7.04
C ALA A 16 -19.74 -23.72 7.70
N ILE A 17 -19.60 -24.22 8.94
CA ILE A 17 -18.32 -24.33 9.63
C ILE A 17 -17.55 -25.53 9.03
N PRO A 18 -16.46 -25.30 8.29
CA PRO A 18 -15.77 -26.35 7.56
C PRO A 18 -15.08 -27.29 8.55
N ARG A 19 -15.65 -28.49 8.72
CA ARG A 19 -15.10 -29.69 9.39
C ARG A 19 -13.89 -29.42 10.31
N SER A 20 -14.09 -28.65 11.37
CA SER A 20 -13.07 -28.45 12.38
C SER A 20 -13.13 -29.64 13.33
N GLU A 21 -12.15 -30.54 13.25
CA GLU A 21 -11.98 -31.64 14.21
C GLU A 21 -12.03 -31.16 15.68
N LEU A 22 -11.69 -29.89 15.90
CA LEU A 22 -11.80 -29.17 17.17
C LEU A 22 -13.24 -29.06 17.70
N LEU A 23 -14.25 -28.87 16.84
CA LEU A 23 -15.66 -28.83 17.27
C LEU A 23 -16.11 -30.21 17.75
N ILE A 24 -15.72 -31.26 17.04
CA ILE A 24 -16.03 -32.64 17.42
C ILE A 24 -15.31 -32.99 18.73
N ALA A 25 -14.04 -32.60 18.88
CA ALA A 25 -13.27 -32.78 20.10
C ALA A 25 -13.90 -32.04 21.30
N ALA A 26 -14.37 -30.81 21.11
CA ALA A 26 -15.04 -30.03 22.14
C ALA A 26 -16.38 -30.67 22.57
N LEU A 27 -17.19 -31.12 21.61
CA LEU A 27 -18.45 -31.81 21.89
C LEU A 27 -18.22 -33.16 22.59
N ALA A 28 -17.21 -33.92 22.17
CA ALA A 28 -16.82 -35.18 22.80
C ALA A 28 -16.33 -34.98 24.24
N ALA A 29 -15.51 -33.95 24.49
CA ALA A 29 -15.03 -33.61 25.81
C ALA A 29 -16.17 -33.13 26.74
N MET A 30 -17.13 -32.37 26.21
CA MET A 30 -18.34 -31.96 26.94
C MET A 30 -19.22 -33.17 27.31
N ALA A 31 -19.41 -34.12 26.39
CA ALA A 31 -20.15 -35.36 26.63
C ALA A 31 -19.47 -36.26 27.67
N LEU A 32 -18.14 -36.43 27.59
CA LEU A 32 -17.35 -37.18 28.57
C LEU A 32 -17.39 -36.54 29.96
N GLY A 33 -17.39 -35.21 30.06
CA GLY A 33 -17.58 -34.49 31.31
C GLY A 33 -18.95 -34.74 31.95
N TRP A 34 -20.02 -34.76 31.15
CA TRP A 34 -21.38 -35.09 31.60
C TRP A 34 -21.49 -36.55 32.08
N ILE A 35 -20.96 -37.49 31.30
CA ILE A 35 -20.93 -38.92 31.67
C ILE A 35 -20.12 -39.11 32.96
N GLY A 36 -18.95 -38.47 33.06
CA GLY A 36 -18.12 -38.48 34.27
C GLY A 36 -18.86 -37.92 35.50
N ALA A 37 -19.61 -36.84 35.37
CA ALA A 37 -20.41 -36.27 36.46
C ALA A 37 -21.58 -37.17 36.90
N VAL A 38 -22.18 -37.92 35.96
CA VAL A 38 -23.23 -38.90 36.26
C VAL A 38 -22.66 -40.13 36.99
N VAL A 39 -21.47 -40.61 36.58
CA VAL A 39 -20.78 -41.77 37.18
C VAL A 39 -20.11 -41.43 38.53
N ALA A 40 -19.66 -40.19 38.72
CA ALA A 40 -19.09 -39.68 39.98
C ALA A 40 -20.04 -39.79 41.18
N ARG A 41 -21.35 -39.86 40.94
CA ARG A 41 -22.34 -40.09 42.00
C ARG A 41 -22.32 -41.51 42.57
N ARG A 42 -21.58 -42.46 41.96
CA ARG A 42 -21.52 -43.86 42.40
C ARG A 42 -20.12 -44.35 42.82
N SER A 43 -19.03 -43.64 42.50
CA SER A 43 -17.66 -44.06 42.86
C SER A 43 -16.66 -42.91 42.88
N ALA A 44 -15.61 -43.02 43.72
CA ALA A 44 -14.51 -42.05 43.81
C ALA A 44 -13.75 -41.86 42.48
N LEU A 45 -13.76 -42.90 41.63
CA LEU A 45 -13.20 -42.87 40.26
C LEU A 45 -13.88 -41.83 39.36
N GLY A 46 -15.19 -41.60 39.51
CA GLY A 46 -15.87 -40.59 38.70
C GLY A 46 -15.50 -39.16 39.09
N GLY A 47 -15.07 -38.94 40.34
CA GLY A 47 -14.53 -37.64 40.78
C GLY A 47 -13.24 -37.28 40.03
N ILE A 48 -12.31 -38.22 39.92
CA ILE A 48 -11.05 -38.06 39.17
C ILE A 48 -11.33 -37.84 37.69
N LEU A 49 -12.23 -38.63 37.11
CA LEU A 49 -12.60 -38.50 35.70
C LEU A 49 -13.23 -37.14 35.39
N ARG A 50 -14.02 -36.58 36.31
CA ARG A 50 -14.59 -35.23 36.17
C ARG A 50 -13.51 -34.15 36.14
N ILE A 51 -12.54 -34.23 37.05
CA ILE A 51 -11.42 -33.26 37.12
C ILE A 51 -10.59 -33.34 35.84
N ALA A 52 -10.26 -34.56 35.38
CA ALA A 52 -9.52 -34.76 34.14
C ALA A 52 -10.25 -34.18 32.92
N SER A 53 -11.56 -34.41 32.79
CA SER A 53 -12.37 -33.84 31.70
C SER A 53 -12.45 -32.30 31.76
N SER A 54 -12.57 -31.71 32.96
CA SER A 54 -12.57 -30.25 33.13
C SER A 54 -11.23 -29.61 32.76
N LEU A 55 -10.12 -30.23 33.15
CA LEU A 55 -8.77 -29.77 32.77
C LEU A 55 -8.55 -29.88 31.27
N ALA A 56 -9.00 -30.97 30.64
CA ALA A 56 -8.90 -31.14 29.19
C ALA A 56 -9.71 -30.07 28.43
N LEU A 57 -10.96 -29.81 28.85
CA LEU A 57 -11.78 -28.73 28.27
C LEU A 57 -11.14 -27.35 28.46
N GLY A 58 -10.60 -27.06 29.65
CA GLY A 58 -9.90 -25.81 29.93
C GLY A 58 -8.66 -25.63 29.06
N LEU A 59 -7.89 -26.69 28.84
CA LEU A 59 -6.70 -26.68 27.99
C LEU A 59 -7.09 -26.49 26.51
N ILE A 60 -8.11 -27.19 26.02
CA ILE A 60 -8.61 -27.03 24.65
C ILE A 60 -9.10 -25.59 24.45
N LEU A 61 -9.91 -25.05 25.36
CA LEU A 61 -10.38 -23.68 25.32
C LEU A 61 -9.20 -22.69 25.31
N LEU A 62 -8.19 -22.91 26.16
CA LEU A 62 -6.98 -22.08 26.18
C LEU A 62 -6.25 -22.13 24.84
N THR A 63 -6.07 -23.30 24.24
CA THR A 63 -5.42 -23.40 22.92
C THR A 63 -6.21 -22.73 21.81
N VAL A 64 -7.55 -22.82 21.84
CA VAL A 64 -8.43 -22.13 20.90
C VAL A 64 -8.35 -20.62 21.07
N VAL A 65 -8.33 -20.11 22.31
CA VAL A 65 -8.15 -18.68 22.60
C VAL A 65 -6.78 -18.20 22.12
N LEU A 66 -5.71 -18.96 22.35
CA LEU A 66 -4.36 -18.62 21.88
C LEU A 66 -4.23 -18.69 20.34
N GLN A 67 -4.94 -19.60 19.68
CA GLN A 67 -5.00 -19.66 18.23
C GLN A 67 -5.82 -18.50 17.64
N LEU A 68 -6.99 -18.19 18.22
CA LEU A 68 -7.82 -17.06 17.80
C LEU A 68 -7.11 -15.72 18.00
N SER A 69 -6.40 -15.54 19.12
CA SER A 69 -5.57 -14.36 19.38
C SER A 69 -4.47 -14.16 18.33
N ARG A 70 -3.99 -15.23 17.68
CA ARG A 70 -2.99 -15.12 16.61
C ARG A 70 -3.59 -14.83 15.23
N PHE A 71 -4.87 -15.11 15.02
CA PHE A 71 -5.51 -15.00 13.71
C PHE A 71 -6.42 -13.77 13.55
N ASP A 72 -6.82 -13.11 14.64
CA ASP A 72 -7.67 -11.92 14.55
C ASP A 72 -7.23 -10.83 15.55
N PRO A 73 -6.48 -9.79 15.10
CA PRO A 73 -6.14 -8.61 15.91
C PRO A 73 -7.37 -7.80 16.37
N ARG A 74 -8.56 -8.14 15.86
CA ARG A 74 -9.83 -7.46 16.17
C ARG A 74 -10.34 -7.73 17.59
N PHE A 75 -9.74 -8.69 18.28
CA PHE A 75 -9.98 -8.95 19.71
C PHE A 75 -8.95 -8.27 20.62
N ASP A 76 -8.36 -7.14 20.18
CA ASP A 76 -7.85 -6.14 21.09
C ASP A 76 -9.03 -5.60 21.92
N VAL A 77 -9.23 -6.22 23.07
CA VAL A 77 -9.90 -5.65 24.24
C VAL A 77 -9.53 -4.18 24.32
N ALA A 78 -10.47 -3.29 23.97
CA ALA A 78 -10.37 -1.83 24.00
C ALA A 78 -9.12 -1.30 24.72
N VAL A 79 -7.99 -1.35 24.01
CA VAL A 79 -6.72 -0.85 24.51
C VAL A 79 -6.80 0.65 24.30
N PRO A 80 -6.86 1.46 25.38
CA PRO A 80 -6.83 2.90 25.22
C PRO A 80 -5.48 3.27 24.63
N GLN A 81 -5.46 3.58 23.33
CA GLN A 81 -4.37 4.26 22.62
C GLN A 81 -2.98 3.89 23.17
N ILE A 82 -2.64 2.59 23.19
CA ILE A 82 -1.24 2.22 23.41
C ILE A 82 -0.49 2.86 22.25
N GLY A 83 0.35 3.82 22.62
CA GLY A 83 1.01 4.72 21.70
C GLY A 83 1.60 3.95 20.53
N LEU A 84 1.24 4.40 19.32
CA LEU A 84 1.94 3.99 18.11
C LEU A 84 3.44 4.03 18.41
N PRO A 85 4.17 2.95 18.12
CA PRO A 85 5.57 2.87 18.52
C PRO A 85 6.31 4.07 17.93
N GLU A 86 7.17 4.67 18.74
CA GLU A 86 7.65 6.03 18.49
C GLU A 86 8.38 6.10 17.14
N GLN A 87 7.82 6.88 16.22
CA GLN A 87 8.44 7.13 14.94
C GLN A 87 9.75 7.89 15.17
N MET A 88 10.86 7.28 14.79
CA MET A 88 12.17 7.88 14.95
C MET A 88 12.61 8.52 13.65
N VAL A 89 13.01 9.79 13.71
CA VAL A 89 13.56 10.54 12.59
C VAL A 89 15.07 10.67 12.81
N GLU A 90 15.82 9.68 12.36
CA GLU A 90 17.29 9.67 12.44
C GLU A 90 17.91 10.07 11.10
N GLY A 91 18.71 11.14 11.12
CA GLY A 91 19.33 11.65 9.90
C GLY A 91 18.28 12.10 8.88
N GLY A 92 18.53 11.81 7.60
CA GLY A 92 17.62 12.13 6.50
C GLY A 92 16.50 11.10 6.27
N GLU A 93 16.44 10.04 7.07
CA GLU A 93 15.50 8.92 6.89
C GLU A 93 14.42 8.94 8.00
N THR A 94 13.33 8.21 7.79
CA THR A 94 12.27 8.01 8.80
C THR A 94 12.12 6.54 9.07
N ARG A 95 12.23 6.14 10.34
CA ARG A 95 12.17 4.75 10.80
C ARG A 95 10.87 4.55 11.57
N ILE A 96 10.07 3.60 11.11
CA ILE A 96 8.74 3.29 11.65
C ILE A 96 8.78 1.83 12.12
N PRO A 97 8.83 1.57 13.43
CA PRO A 97 8.74 0.21 13.96
C PRO A 97 7.38 -0.44 13.66
N LEU A 98 7.37 -1.76 13.52
CA LEU A 98 6.15 -2.55 13.36
C LEU A 98 5.31 -2.45 14.63
N SER A 99 4.03 -2.15 14.47
CA SER A 99 3.08 -2.11 15.58
C SER A 99 2.64 -3.54 15.97
N ALA A 100 2.06 -3.67 17.16
CA ALA A 100 1.61 -4.95 17.72
C ALA A 100 0.54 -5.64 16.86
N ASP A 101 -0.23 -4.86 16.10
CA ASP A 101 -1.24 -5.30 15.14
C ASP A 101 -0.66 -5.80 13.80
N GLY A 102 0.67 -5.76 13.63
CA GLY A 102 1.35 -6.23 12.43
C GLY A 102 1.36 -5.23 11.26
N HIS A 103 1.01 -3.97 11.51
CA HIS A 103 1.03 -2.92 10.49
C HIS A 103 2.03 -1.81 10.81
N PHE A 104 2.47 -1.08 9.80
CA PHE A 104 3.31 0.11 9.97
C PHE A 104 2.43 1.35 10.04
N TRP A 105 2.52 2.08 11.13
CA TRP A 105 1.74 3.28 11.36
C TRP A 105 2.61 4.51 11.43
N VAL A 106 2.19 5.58 10.75
CA VAL A 106 2.89 6.85 10.74
C VAL A 106 1.91 7.97 11.09
N ARG A 107 2.38 8.97 11.85
CA ARG A 107 1.65 10.21 11.99
C ARG A 107 1.98 11.10 10.80
N ALA A 108 0.97 11.42 10.00
CA ALA A 108 1.11 12.31 8.85
C ALA A 108 0.20 13.52 9.00
N GLU A 109 0.54 14.59 8.30
CA GLU A 109 -0.29 15.79 8.17
C GLU A 109 -0.75 15.91 6.73
N VAL A 110 -2.07 16.07 6.57
CA VAL A 110 -2.73 16.37 5.30
C VAL A 110 -3.15 17.82 5.35
N ASN A 111 -2.59 18.66 4.48
CA ASN A 111 -2.83 20.10 4.47
C ASN A 111 -2.63 20.75 5.86
N GLY A 112 -1.69 20.24 6.66
CA GLY A 112 -1.41 20.71 8.03
C GLY A 112 -2.31 20.11 9.11
N VAL A 113 -3.27 19.25 8.76
CA VAL A 113 -4.13 18.55 9.71
C VAL A 113 -3.55 17.17 10.03
N PRO A 114 -3.24 16.87 11.31
CA PRO A 114 -2.66 15.60 11.68
C PRO A 114 -3.67 14.44 11.58
N GLY A 115 -3.16 13.28 11.20
CA GLY A 115 -3.88 12.00 11.17
C GLY A 115 -2.91 10.82 11.29
N ASN A 116 -3.43 9.68 11.74
CA ASN A 116 -2.68 8.42 11.75
C ASN A 116 -2.93 7.69 10.44
N PHE A 117 -1.86 7.22 9.80
CA PHE A 117 -1.89 6.54 8.52
C PHE A 117 -1.20 5.19 8.64
N MET A 118 -1.85 4.17 8.08
CA MET A 118 -1.24 2.88 7.83
C MET A 118 -0.44 2.94 6.52
N ILE A 119 0.77 2.42 6.52
CA ILE A 119 1.55 2.25 5.28
C ILE A 119 1.15 0.92 4.64
N ASP A 120 0.62 0.97 3.42
CA ASP A 120 0.18 -0.22 2.68
C ASP A 120 0.79 -0.25 1.27
N THR A 121 1.71 -1.20 1.06
CA THR A 121 2.35 -1.42 -0.25
C THR A 121 1.43 -2.11 -1.26
N GLY A 122 0.31 -2.70 -0.81
CA GLY A 122 -0.72 -3.28 -1.66
C GLY A 122 -1.73 -2.25 -2.17
N ALA A 123 -1.84 -1.10 -1.50
CA ALA A 123 -2.73 -0.02 -1.92
C ALA A 123 -2.12 0.76 -3.10
N THR A 124 -2.77 0.73 -4.26
CA THR A 124 -2.34 1.54 -5.42
C THR A 124 -2.46 3.05 -5.16
N LEU A 125 -3.50 3.46 -4.42
CA LEU A 125 -3.83 4.86 -4.17
C LEU A 125 -3.93 5.10 -2.66
N THR A 126 -3.44 6.26 -2.22
CA THR A 126 -3.59 6.75 -0.84
C THR A 126 -5.06 7.00 -0.56
N ALA A 127 -5.56 6.46 0.55
CA ALA A 127 -6.94 6.64 0.99
C ALA A 127 -6.99 7.51 2.25
N ILE A 128 -7.92 8.45 2.27
CA ILE A 128 -8.15 9.38 3.37
C ILE A 128 -9.60 9.21 3.81
N SER A 129 -9.81 9.12 5.13
CA SER A 129 -11.14 9.02 5.70
C SER A 129 -11.93 10.30 5.49
N ALA A 130 -13.26 10.19 5.39
CA ALA A 130 -14.12 11.37 5.26
C ALA A 130 -13.92 12.40 6.40
N PRO A 131 -13.80 12.01 7.68
CA PRO A 131 -13.56 12.97 8.76
C PRO A 131 -12.22 13.71 8.64
N LEU A 132 -11.15 13.05 8.21
CA LEU A 132 -9.86 13.72 8.01
C LEU A 132 -9.91 14.62 6.78
N ALA A 133 -10.54 14.17 5.70
CA ALA A 133 -10.71 14.96 4.47
C ALA A 133 -11.46 16.26 4.74
N GLU A 134 -12.56 16.20 5.50
CA GLU A 134 -13.36 17.37 5.88
C GLU A 134 -12.52 18.37 6.69
N ARG A 135 -11.83 17.90 7.74
CA ARG A 135 -10.97 18.78 8.55
C ARG A 135 -9.82 19.39 7.75
N ALA A 136 -9.27 18.64 6.78
CA ALA A 136 -8.18 19.07 5.92
C ALA A 136 -8.63 19.93 4.73
N GLY A 137 -9.94 20.19 4.58
CA GLY A 137 -10.51 20.95 3.47
C GLY A 137 -10.31 20.28 2.11
N LEU A 138 -10.24 18.94 2.08
CA LEU A 138 -10.12 18.18 0.85
C LEU A 138 -11.48 18.01 0.19
N GLU A 139 -11.60 18.53 -1.03
CA GLU A 139 -12.80 18.40 -1.84
C GLU A 139 -12.58 17.41 -2.99
N PRO A 140 -13.58 16.57 -3.31
CA PRO A 140 -13.59 15.80 -4.55
C PRO A 140 -13.32 16.69 -5.76
N ARG A 141 -12.53 16.17 -6.72
CA ARG A 141 -12.26 16.87 -7.97
C ARG A 141 -13.59 17.19 -8.67
N ARG A 142 -13.79 18.46 -9.05
CA ARG A 142 -15.01 18.90 -9.75
C ARG A 142 -15.24 18.08 -11.02
N GLY A 143 -16.43 17.48 -11.14
CA GLY A 143 -16.77 16.60 -12.26
C GLY A 143 -16.09 15.22 -12.23
N GLY A 144 -15.41 14.87 -11.14
CA GLY A 144 -14.81 13.56 -10.95
C GLY A 144 -15.88 12.47 -10.76
N ILE A 145 -15.76 11.40 -11.53
CA ILE A 145 -16.60 10.21 -11.37
C ILE A 145 -16.12 9.44 -10.14
N PRO A 146 -17.01 8.94 -9.27
CA PRO A 146 -16.63 8.06 -8.17
C PRO A 146 -15.88 6.83 -8.70
N ILE A 147 -14.80 6.47 -8.03
CA ILE A 147 -14.03 5.26 -8.32
C ILE A 147 -14.43 4.14 -7.35
N MET A 148 -14.26 2.90 -7.79
CA MET A 148 -14.42 1.73 -6.96
C MET A 148 -13.04 1.29 -6.47
N LEU A 149 -12.82 1.29 -5.17
CA LEU A 149 -11.60 0.80 -4.54
C LEU A 149 -11.80 -0.61 -4.02
N GLY A 150 -10.91 -1.52 -4.40
CA GLY A 150 -10.84 -2.85 -3.80
C GLY A 150 -10.18 -2.77 -2.42
N THR A 151 -10.84 -3.33 -1.41
CA THR A 151 -10.38 -3.33 -0.02
C THR A 151 -10.55 -4.74 0.55
N ALA A 152 -9.93 -5.02 1.70
CA ALA A 152 -10.07 -6.31 2.36
C ALA A 152 -11.53 -6.66 2.72
N ASN A 153 -12.38 -5.65 2.92
CA ASN A 153 -13.79 -5.80 3.25
C ASN A 153 -14.71 -5.74 2.01
N GLY A 154 -14.15 -5.82 0.80
CA GLY A 154 -14.87 -5.70 -0.47
C GLY A 154 -14.63 -4.37 -1.15
N THR A 155 -15.49 -4.04 -2.12
CA THR A 155 -15.32 -2.85 -2.95
C THR A 155 -16.08 -1.66 -2.37
N VAL A 156 -15.38 -0.54 -2.18
CA VAL A 156 -15.97 0.71 -1.68
C VAL A 156 -15.97 1.79 -2.74
N GLN A 157 -17.01 2.63 -2.75
CA GLN A 157 -17.03 3.84 -3.57
C GLN A 157 -16.17 4.92 -2.91
N ALA A 158 -15.37 5.61 -3.71
CA ALA A 158 -14.53 6.71 -3.24
C ALA A 158 -14.43 7.83 -4.27
N HIS A 159 -14.11 9.03 -3.80
CA HIS A 159 -13.93 10.22 -4.63
C HIS A 159 -12.45 10.61 -4.69
N VAL A 160 -11.94 10.90 -5.89
CA VAL A 160 -10.56 11.36 -6.03
C VAL A 160 -10.46 12.84 -5.70
N ALA A 161 -9.58 13.18 -4.77
CA ALA A 161 -9.18 14.53 -4.41
C ALA A 161 -7.66 14.71 -4.59
N THR A 162 -7.22 15.96 -4.69
CA THR A 162 -5.80 16.29 -4.73
C THR A 162 -5.38 16.83 -3.37
N VAL A 163 -4.37 16.21 -2.77
CA VAL A 163 -3.75 16.66 -1.52
C VAL A 163 -2.64 17.65 -1.84
N ASP A 164 -2.74 18.87 -1.30
CA ASP A 164 -1.76 19.93 -1.55
C ASP A 164 -0.44 19.63 -0.85
N SER A 165 -0.50 19.19 0.41
CA SER A 165 0.66 18.80 1.19
C SER A 165 0.36 17.56 2.03
N LEU A 166 1.17 16.51 1.85
CA LEU A 166 1.23 15.33 2.70
C LEU A 166 2.63 15.23 3.30
N THR A 167 2.74 15.37 4.62
CA THR A 167 4.02 15.36 5.35
C THR A 167 4.03 14.33 6.45
N PHE A 168 5.12 13.56 6.57
CA PHE A 168 5.32 12.60 7.65
C PHE A 168 6.81 12.33 7.83
N GLY A 169 7.31 12.46 9.07
CA GLY A 169 8.74 12.39 9.34
C GLY A 169 9.54 13.35 8.47
N ASN A 170 10.51 12.82 7.72
CA ASN A 170 11.34 13.56 6.76
C ASN A 170 10.76 13.59 5.34
N VAL A 171 9.60 12.97 5.10
CA VAL A 171 8.95 12.90 3.79
C VAL A 171 7.97 14.07 3.64
N SER A 172 8.00 14.69 2.47
CA SER A 172 7.00 15.67 2.04
C SER A 172 6.65 15.42 0.59
N ALA A 173 5.37 15.16 0.34
CA ALA A 173 4.78 15.02 -0.99
C ALA A 173 3.75 16.13 -1.20
N SER A 174 3.72 16.69 -2.40
CA SER A 174 2.78 17.76 -2.77
C SER A 174 2.05 17.41 -4.06
N GLY A 175 0.77 17.81 -4.17
CA GLY A 175 -0.05 17.50 -5.34
C GLY A 175 -0.20 15.99 -5.56
N THR A 176 -0.55 15.27 -4.49
CA THR A 176 -0.73 13.82 -4.54
C THR A 176 -2.23 13.53 -4.65
N ASP A 177 -2.61 12.68 -5.60
CA ASP A 177 -3.98 12.19 -5.66
C ASP A 177 -4.27 11.28 -4.46
N ALA A 178 -5.42 11.46 -3.82
CA ALA A 178 -5.91 10.59 -2.77
C ALA A 178 -7.39 10.28 -3.01
N ALA A 179 -7.83 9.12 -2.56
CA ALA A 179 -9.23 8.77 -2.53
C ALA A 179 -9.84 9.10 -1.18
N ILE A 180 -10.95 9.82 -1.19
CA ILE A 180 -11.81 10.03 -0.04
C ILE A 180 -12.81 8.87 -0.01
N ALA A 181 -12.69 8.02 1.00
CA ALA A 181 -13.54 6.84 1.16
C ALA A 181 -14.45 7.02 2.39
N GLU A 182 -15.75 7.20 2.15
CA GLU A 182 -16.74 7.45 3.23
C GLU A 182 -16.99 6.21 4.10
N SER A 183 -16.89 5.03 3.51
CA SER A 183 -17.13 3.74 4.18
C SER A 183 -15.89 3.16 4.88
N PHE A 184 -14.77 3.87 4.87
CA PHE A 184 -13.51 3.44 5.50
C PHE A 184 -13.42 3.74 7.00
N GLY A 185 -14.46 4.31 7.60
CA GLY A 185 -14.43 4.73 9.00
C GLY A 185 -13.33 5.78 9.22
N ASP A 186 -12.53 5.61 10.27
CA ASP A 186 -11.43 6.53 10.62
C ASP A 186 -10.07 6.12 10.02
N PHE A 187 -10.04 5.09 9.17
CA PHE A 187 -8.79 4.54 8.63
C PHE A 187 -8.24 5.41 7.49
N ASN A 188 -6.95 5.72 7.57
CA ASN A 188 -6.21 6.39 6.51
C ASN A 188 -5.04 5.51 6.07
N VAL A 189 -4.75 5.49 4.77
CA VAL A 189 -3.77 4.60 4.16
C VAL A 189 -2.86 5.38 3.23
N ILE A 190 -1.55 5.26 3.40
CA ILE A 190 -0.55 5.73 2.44
C ILE A 190 -0.23 4.58 1.50
N GLY A 191 -0.57 4.78 0.23
CA GLY A 191 -0.38 3.80 -0.83
C GLY A 191 0.87 4.03 -1.67
N MET A 192 1.03 3.17 -2.67
CA MET A 192 2.15 3.16 -3.61
C MET A 192 2.28 4.43 -4.44
N ASN A 193 1.20 5.17 -4.68
CA ASN A 193 1.25 6.47 -5.36
C ASN A 193 2.14 7.50 -4.64
N VAL A 194 2.30 7.36 -3.31
CA VAL A 194 3.22 8.16 -2.50
C VAL A 194 4.55 7.44 -2.32
N LEU A 195 4.52 6.15 -1.95
CA LEU A 195 5.75 5.39 -1.65
C LEU A 195 6.69 5.28 -2.86
N ALA A 196 6.15 5.16 -4.07
CA ALA A 196 6.93 5.10 -5.30
C ALA A 196 7.64 6.43 -5.65
N ARG A 197 7.26 7.54 -5.01
CA ARG A 197 7.90 8.86 -5.21
C ARG A 197 9.04 9.10 -4.22
N LEU A 198 9.25 8.21 -3.25
CA LEU A 198 10.36 8.27 -2.32
C LEU A 198 11.68 7.96 -3.04
N GLY A 199 12.81 8.34 -2.42
CA GLY A 199 14.13 7.94 -2.92
C GLY A 199 14.31 6.42 -2.80
N SER A 200 13.90 5.88 -1.66
CA SER A 200 13.78 4.44 -1.42
C SER A 200 12.89 4.17 -0.21
N TRP A 201 12.32 2.97 -0.15
CA TRP A 201 11.71 2.43 1.06
C TRP A 201 12.11 0.96 1.19
N ARG A 202 12.28 0.48 2.43
CA ARG A 202 12.70 -0.90 2.75
C ARG A 202 12.23 -1.28 4.14
N VAL A 203 12.11 -2.57 4.39
CA VAL A 203 11.79 -3.12 5.71
C VAL A 203 12.98 -3.94 6.19
N GLU A 204 13.49 -3.62 7.37
CA GLU A 204 14.60 -4.31 8.04
C GLU A 204 14.29 -4.47 9.51
N ASP A 205 14.51 -5.66 10.07
CA ASP A 205 14.35 -5.95 11.51
C ASP A 205 13.03 -5.37 12.08
N ASN A 206 11.91 -5.70 11.44
CA ASN A 206 10.58 -5.19 11.81
C ASN A 206 10.47 -3.66 11.83
N THR A 207 11.30 -2.96 11.07
CA THR A 207 11.30 -1.49 10.96
C THR A 207 11.19 -1.08 9.50
N LEU A 208 10.18 -0.28 9.18
CA LEU A 208 10.04 0.36 7.88
C LEU A 208 10.91 1.61 7.83
N ILE A 209 11.78 1.68 6.83
CA ILE A 209 12.72 2.77 6.64
C ILE A 209 12.35 3.51 5.35
N LEU A 210 12.05 4.79 5.48
CA LEU A 210 11.60 5.67 4.40
C LEU A 210 12.68 6.72 4.14
N VAL A 211 13.13 6.79 2.89
CA VAL A 211 14.16 7.75 2.45
C VAL A 211 13.51 8.76 1.51
N PRO A 212 13.48 10.06 1.86
CA PRO A 212 12.89 11.08 1.01
C PRO A 212 13.67 11.22 -0.30
N ALA A 213 12.97 11.54 -1.39
CA ALA A 213 13.62 11.80 -2.66
C ALA A 213 14.53 13.05 -2.55
N PRO A 214 15.72 13.04 -3.19
CA PRO A 214 16.62 14.18 -3.15
C PRO A 214 15.96 15.41 -3.77
N ARG A 215 15.76 16.47 -2.96
CA ARG A 215 15.32 17.78 -3.46
C ARG A 215 16.39 18.35 -4.38
N ILE A 216 16.18 18.30 -5.70
CA ILE A 216 17.04 19.00 -6.66
C ILE A 216 16.88 20.52 -6.46
N ARG A 217 17.71 21.12 -5.61
CA ARG A 217 17.80 22.58 -5.48
C ARG A 217 18.49 23.16 -6.72
N PHE A 218 17.71 23.70 -7.64
CA PHE A 218 18.18 24.42 -8.84
C PHE A 218 19.09 25.64 -8.58
N ARG A 219 19.41 25.96 -7.31
CA ARG A 219 20.24 27.11 -6.91
C ARG A 219 21.68 27.06 -7.44
N LYS A 220 22.22 25.88 -7.75
CA LYS A 220 23.56 25.73 -8.35
C LYS A 220 23.56 25.96 -9.87
N ILE A 221 22.47 25.69 -10.58
CA ILE A 221 22.42 25.79 -12.05
C ILE A 221 22.45 27.26 -12.49
N ARG A 222 21.71 28.16 -11.81
CA ARG A 222 21.76 29.61 -12.14
C ARG A 222 23.15 30.21 -11.93
N ARG A 223 23.88 29.82 -10.88
CA ARG A 223 25.28 30.26 -10.66
C ARG A 223 26.28 29.63 -11.63
N TRP A 224 26.00 28.44 -12.17
CA TRP A 224 26.82 27.83 -13.20
C TRP A 224 26.56 28.44 -14.59
N ILE A 225 25.30 28.74 -14.91
CA ILE A 225 24.92 29.45 -16.15
C ILE A 225 25.45 30.89 -16.13
N ALA A 226 25.34 31.60 -15.01
CA ALA A 226 25.83 32.97 -14.85
C ALA A 226 27.36 33.12 -14.80
N ARG A 227 28.12 32.01 -14.74
CA ARG A 227 29.59 32.00 -14.78
C ARG A 227 30.16 31.53 -16.11
N ARG A 228 29.32 31.13 -17.06
CA ARG A 228 29.78 31.07 -18.44
C ARG A 228 29.89 32.51 -18.90
N GLU A 229 31.12 32.99 -19.06
CA GLU A 229 31.38 34.11 -19.96
C GLU A 229 30.56 33.88 -21.23
N PRO A 230 29.85 34.90 -21.74
CA PRO A 230 29.26 34.78 -23.06
C PRO A 230 30.42 34.41 -23.98
N LEU A 231 30.36 33.21 -24.57
CA LEU A 231 31.18 32.87 -25.73
C LEU A 231 31.00 34.06 -26.67
N GLY A 232 32.06 34.85 -26.83
CA GLY A 232 32.07 36.06 -27.63
C GLY A 232 31.66 35.70 -29.04
N LEU A 233 30.36 35.78 -29.31
CA LEU A 233 29.82 35.70 -30.63
C LEU A 233 30.11 37.07 -31.25
N PRO A 234 30.96 37.14 -32.28
CA PRO A 234 31.28 38.40 -32.92
C PRO A 234 29.98 39.04 -33.44
N SER A 235 29.89 40.35 -33.32
CA SER A 235 28.79 41.15 -33.86
C SER A 235 28.56 40.84 -35.34
N MET A 236 27.29 40.71 -35.71
CA MET A 236 26.82 40.40 -37.08
C MET A 236 26.99 41.59 -38.04
N ASP A 237 28.20 42.13 -38.20
CA ASP A 237 28.48 43.23 -39.12
C ASP A 237 29.47 42.89 -40.25
N ARG A 238 29.77 41.61 -40.47
CA ARG A 238 30.47 41.18 -41.69
C ARG A 238 29.82 39.94 -42.29
N ALA A 239 28.86 40.19 -43.18
CA ALA A 239 28.46 39.23 -44.20
C ALA A 239 29.63 39.05 -45.19
N ILE A 240 30.51 38.09 -44.90
CA ILE A 240 31.38 37.50 -45.93
C ILE A 240 30.64 36.26 -46.43
N ALA A 241 30.22 36.31 -47.70
CA ALA A 241 29.65 35.18 -48.40
C ALA A 241 30.68 34.05 -48.46
N LEU A 242 30.46 33.00 -47.65
CA LEU A 242 31.15 31.72 -47.78
C LEU A 242 30.26 30.76 -48.59
N PRO A 243 30.82 29.99 -49.53
CA PRO A 243 30.06 29.00 -50.28
C PRO A 243 29.57 27.90 -49.34
N ALA A 244 28.30 27.56 -49.47
CA ALA A 244 27.59 26.60 -48.62
C ALA A 244 28.28 25.23 -48.56
N PRO A 245 28.51 24.66 -47.36
CA PRO A 245 28.58 23.22 -47.20
C PRO A 245 27.16 22.67 -47.13
N ARG A 246 26.83 21.79 -48.08
CA ARG A 246 25.71 20.86 -47.93
C ARG A 246 25.95 20.05 -46.65
N HIS A 247 24.89 19.83 -45.86
CA HIS A 247 24.82 19.08 -44.60
C HIS A 247 24.89 19.92 -43.30
N LEU A 248 23.70 20.20 -42.73
CA LEU A 248 23.50 20.63 -41.34
C LEU A 248 23.46 19.39 -40.43
N ALA A 249 24.40 19.29 -39.50
CA ALA A 249 24.35 18.31 -38.41
C ALA A 249 23.93 19.01 -37.11
N LEU A 250 22.71 18.75 -36.64
CA LEU A 250 22.27 19.14 -35.29
C LEU A 250 22.71 18.05 -34.29
N CYS A 251 23.71 18.37 -33.45
CA CYS A 251 24.11 17.53 -32.32
C CYS A 251 23.36 17.94 -31.05
N PHE A 252 22.42 17.12 -30.58
CA PHE A 252 21.85 17.24 -29.24
C PHE A 252 22.65 16.42 -28.24
N ARG A 253 23.10 17.06 -27.15
CA ARG A 253 23.90 16.44 -26.09
C ARG A 253 23.00 15.68 -25.10
N ARG A 254 22.71 14.41 -25.37
CA ARG A 254 22.38 13.40 -24.34
C ARG A 254 23.00 12.06 -24.75
N VAL A 255 23.88 11.55 -23.90
CA VAL A 255 24.62 10.28 -24.04
C VAL A 255 23.67 9.10 -23.80
N PRO A 256 23.86 7.90 -24.43
CA PRO A 256 24.93 7.53 -25.36
C PRO A 256 24.49 7.33 -26.82
N TRP A 257 25.40 7.75 -27.70
CA TRP A 257 25.57 7.60 -29.14
C TRP A 257 24.61 6.69 -29.93
N ARG A 258 23.72 7.32 -30.71
CA ARG A 258 23.23 6.81 -32.00
C ARG A 258 23.17 7.97 -32.99
N CYS A 259 23.96 7.91 -34.06
CA CYS A 259 23.84 8.84 -35.18
C CYS A 259 22.76 8.32 -36.13
N PHE A 260 21.72 9.11 -36.38
CA PHE A 260 20.76 8.88 -37.45
C PHE A 260 21.07 9.81 -38.61
N SER A 261 21.23 9.26 -39.82
CA SER A 261 21.31 9.99 -41.08
C SER A 261 19.91 10.08 -41.67
N ILE A 262 19.39 11.30 -41.87
CA ILE A 262 18.18 11.55 -42.65
C ILE A 262 18.60 12.22 -43.95
N SER A 263 18.47 11.47 -45.05
CA SER A 263 18.65 11.95 -46.42
C SER A 263 17.37 12.67 -46.86
N THR A 264 17.43 13.99 -47.04
CA THR A 264 16.37 14.76 -47.69
C THR A 264 16.65 14.86 -49.18
N GLY A 265 16.06 13.95 -49.97
CA GLY A 265 15.95 14.04 -51.43
C GLY A 265 14.50 14.25 -51.87
N PRO A 266 14.22 14.88 -53.03
CA PRO A 266 12.88 15.23 -53.45
C PRO A 266 12.10 14.02 -53.99
N TRP A 267 10.78 14.07 -53.84
CA TRP A 267 9.82 13.05 -54.27
C TRP A 267 9.95 12.72 -55.77
N SER A 268 10.27 11.46 -56.08
CA SER A 268 9.99 10.85 -57.38
C SER A 268 9.22 9.53 -57.19
N ARG A 269 8.23 9.31 -58.05
CA ARG A 269 7.17 8.29 -57.95
C ARG A 269 7.68 6.83 -57.95
N SER A 270 6.97 6.03 -57.15
CA SER A 270 6.57 4.62 -57.33
C SER A 270 7.63 3.55 -57.67
N HIS A 271 7.95 2.72 -56.67
CA HIS A 271 7.98 1.25 -56.79
C HIS A 271 7.78 0.60 -55.39
N PRO A 272 7.06 -0.54 -55.28
CA PRO A 272 6.81 -1.21 -54.01
C PRO A 272 8.07 -1.94 -53.53
N ILE A 273 8.47 -1.65 -52.29
CA ILE A 273 9.58 -2.36 -51.63
C ILE A 273 9.02 -3.64 -50.99
N PRO A 274 9.63 -4.81 -51.21
CA PRO A 274 9.18 -6.08 -50.64
C PRO A 274 9.42 -6.13 -49.12
N MET A 275 8.49 -6.72 -48.39
CA MET A 275 8.64 -6.96 -46.95
C MET A 275 9.79 -7.95 -46.68
N PRO A 276 10.73 -7.66 -45.78
CA PRO A 276 11.59 -8.68 -45.22
C PRO A 276 10.78 -9.53 -44.22
N SER A 277 10.51 -10.76 -44.62
CA SER A 277 10.10 -11.86 -43.77
C SER A 277 11.25 -12.27 -42.84
N SER A 278 11.14 -11.93 -41.55
CA SER A 278 11.78 -12.72 -40.47
C SER A 278 11.41 -12.13 -39.10
N PHE A 279 10.35 -12.68 -38.52
CA PHE A 279 10.19 -12.75 -37.06
C PHE A 279 11.20 -13.75 -36.49
N PRO A 280 11.67 -13.52 -35.26
CA PRO A 280 11.69 -14.60 -34.29
C PRO A 280 10.73 -14.26 -33.15
N ARG A 281 9.70 -15.09 -33.03
CA ARG A 281 8.98 -15.33 -31.78
C ARG A 281 9.90 -16.10 -30.81
N ILE A 282 9.39 -16.25 -29.58
CA ILE A 282 9.74 -17.26 -28.55
C ILE A 282 11.03 -16.88 -27.76
N TRP A 283 11.03 -16.71 -26.43
CA TRP A 283 10.44 -17.55 -25.38
C TRP A 283 10.01 -16.79 -24.12
N ALA A 284 8.79 -17.13 -23.68
CA ALA A 284 8.36 -17.17 -22.29
C ALA A 284 9.08 -18.29 -21.53
N ILE A 285 8.82 -18.39 -20.22
CA ILE A 285 9.28 -19.36 -19.19
C ILE A 285 10.29 -18.69 -18.22
N GLY A 286 10.04 -18.64 -16.91
CA GLY A 286 8.96 -19.24 -16.11
C GLY A 286 8.97 -18.70 -14.68
#